data_AF-U3ISY4-F1
#
_entry.id   AF-U3ISY4-F1
#
_cell.length_a   1.000
_cell.length_b   1.000
_cell.length_c   1.000
_cell.angle_alpha   90.00
_cell.angle_beta   90.00
_cell.angle_gamma   90.00
#
_symmetry.space_group_name_H-M   'P 1'
#
loop_
_entity.id
_entity.type
_entity.pdbx_description
1 polymer ?
#
loop_
_entity_poly.entity_id
_entity_poly.type
_entity_poly.pdbx_seq_one_letter_code
_entity_poly.pdbx_strand_id
1 'polypeptide(L)'
;LSPAAEQGHVHCLQWLLEMGADCYITDDAGETPKDVAKRFAQLAAVELLTRRTGDSNSSDEELDANNAKFFERHGVEGSTDSKEDLILSKAEKRNARIRAYRKIQELQHLLEIAYSNYRQLGGITEEEKKMKKEQRDVENNILSLFYLSNIWLHFVLNSCRQACPCPRLGHCKPNVLLEQHVCSTGKVTVG
;
A
#
# COMPACT_ATOMS: atom_id res chain seq x y z
N LEU A 1 -22.38 -12.93 -28.12
CA LEU A 1 -21.75 -12.51 -26.85
C LEU A 1 -20.22 -12.54 -26.95
N SER A 2 -19.65 -13.63 -27.48
CA SER A 2 -18.18 -13.83 -27.63
C SER A 2 -17.43 -12.75 -28.41
N PRO A 3 -17.93 -12.22 -29.56
CA PRO A 3 -17.21 -11.17 -30.29
C PRO A 3 -17.07 -9.85 -29.52
N ALA A 4 -18.06 -9.51 -28.67
CA ALA A 4 -17.98 -8.34 -27.82
C ALA A 4 -17.02 -8.53 -26.63
N ALA A 5 -16.84 -9.79 -26.19
CA ALA A 5 -15.91 -10.18 -25.15
C ALA A 5 -14.45 -10.17 -25.63
N GLU A 6 -14.21 -10.65 -26.84
CA GLU A 6 -12.90 -10.61 -27.52
C GLU A 6 -12.36 -9.18 -27.65
N GLN A 7 -13.21 -8.26 -28.12
CA GLN A 7 -12.82 -6.86 -28.33
C GLN A 7 -12.87 -6.00 -27.06
N GLY A 8 -13.34 -6.53 -25.92
CA GLY A 8 -13.47 -5.79 -24.67
C GLY A 8 -14.57 -4.71 -24.70
N HIS A 9 -15.59 -4.88 -25.54
CA HIS A 9 -16.70 -3.91 -25.66
C HIS A 9 -17.73 -4.07 -24.54
N VAL A 10 -17.34 -3.61 -23.36
CA VAL A 10 -18.09 -3.57 -22.08
C VAL A 10 -19.55 -3.10 -22.25
N HIS A 11 -19.78 -2.00 -22.96
CA HIS A 11 -21.13 -1.45 -23.16
C HIS A 11 -22.01 -2.36 -24.00
N CYS A 12 -21.46 -2.94 -25.07
CA CYS A 12 -22.17 -3.90 -25.90
C CYS A 12 -22.47 -5.20 -25.13
N LEU A 13 -21.52 -5.67 -24.32
CA LEU A 13 -21.71 -6.82 -23.42
C LEU A 13 -22.83 -6.57 -22.42
N GLN A 14 -22.83 -5.41 -21.77
CA GLN A 14 -23.86 -5.04 -20.80
C GLN A 14 -25.25 -5.04 -21.45
N TRP A 15 -25.39 -4.41 -22.61
CA TRP A 15 -26.66 -4.36 -23.34
C TRP A 15 -27.14 -5.77 -23.75
N LEU A 16 -26.23 -6.62 -24.27
CA LEU A 16 -26.56 -8.00 -24.63
C LEU A 16 -27.02 -8.82 -23.41
N LEU A 17 -26.36 -8.65 -22.26
CA LEU A 17 -26.73 -9.33 -21.01
C LEU A 17 -28.08 -8.83 -20.47
N GLU A 18 -28.40 -7.53 -20.63
CA GLU A 18 -29.70 -6.97 -20.28
C GLU A 18 -30.83 -7.52 -21.17
N MET A 19 -30.53 -7.83 -22.43
CA MET A 19 -31.46 -8.47 -23.37
C MET A 19 -31.60 -9.99 -23.14
N GLY A 20 -31.00 -10.54 -22.09
CA GLY A 20 -31.12 -11.96 -21.73
C GLY A 20 -30.21 -12.89 -22.53
N ALA A 21 -29.10 -12.38 -23.08
CA ALA A 21 -28.13 -13.23 -23.74
C ALA A 21 -27.52 -14.24 -22.76
N ASP A 22 -27.48 -15.51 -23.19
CA ASP A 22 -26.85 -16.58 -22.41
C ASP A 22 -25.33 -16.37 -22.35
N CYS A 23 -24.80 -16.41 -21.13
CA CYS A 23 -23.40 -16.21 -20.81
C CYS A 23 -22.58 -17.50 -20.72
N TYR A 24 -23.23 -18.65 -20.88
CA TYR A 24 -22.59 -19.98 -20.90
C TYR A 24 -22.44 -20.55 -22.31
N ILE A 25 -22.74 -19.76 -23.35
CA ILE A 25 -22.59 -20.19 -24.74
C ILE A 25 -21.11 -20.47 -25.05
N THR A 26 -20.82 -21.65 -25.56
CA THR A 26 -19.47 -22.03 -25.99
C THR A 26 -19.33 -21.88 -27.50
N ASP A 27 -18.16 -21.46 -27.96
CA ASP A 27 -17.82 -21.49 -29.39
C ASP A 27 -17.35 -22.89 -29.84
N ASP A 28 -16.91 -23.01 -31.10
CA ASP A 28 -16.41 -24.27 -31.69
C ASP A 28 -15.15 -24.80 -30.97
N ALA A 29 -14.45 -23.94 -30.21
CA ALA A 29 -13.31 -24.29 -29.38
C ALA A 29 -13.71 -24.66 -27.93
N GLY A 30 -15.00 -24.59 -27.59
CA GLY A 30 -15.49 -24.82 -26.24
C GLY A 30 -15.26 -23.66 -25.27
N GLU A 31 -14.86 -22.48 -25.76
CA GLU A 31 -14.58 -21.31 -24.93
C GLU A 31 -15.88 -20.59 -24.57
N THR A 32 -16.08 -20.28 -23.28
CA THR A 32 -17.15 -19.37 -22.87
C THR A 32 -16.78 -17.92 -23.18
N PRO A 33 -17.72 -16.97 -23.25
CA PRO A 33 -17.42 -15.56 -23.52
C PRO A 33 -16.49 -14.97 -22.46
N LYS A 34 -16.51 -15.51 -21.23
CA LYS A 34 -15.59 -15.17 -20.14
C LYS A 34 -14.17 -15.66 -20.42
N ASP A 35 -14.02 -16.86 -20.99
CA ASP A 35 -12.71 -17.42 -21.33
C ASP A 35 -12.09 -16.69 -22.51
N VAL A 36 -12.90 -16.32 -23.50
CA VAL A 36 -12.49 -15.42 -24.59
C VAL A 36 -11.99 -14.07 -24.03
N ALA A 37 -12.75 -13.43 -23.14
CA ALA A 37 -12.32 -12.17 -22.50
C ALA A 37 -11.00 -12.32 -21.73
N LYS A 38 -10.77 -13.46 -21.06
CA LYS A 38 -9.50 -13.75 -20.37
C LYS A 38 -8.35 -13.95 -21.36
N ARG A 39 -8.56 -14.70 -22.45
CA ARG A 39 -7.55 -14.97 -23.48
C ARG A 39 -7.04 -13.69 -24.13
N PHE A 40 -7.93 -12.71 -24.30
CA PHE A 40 -7.59 -11.38 -24.83
C PHE A 40 -7.29 -10.33 -23.74
N ALA A 41 -7.13 -10.74 -22.48
CA ALA A 41 -6.81 -9.87 -21.33
C ALA A 41 -7.77 -8.68 -21.11
N GLN A 42 -9.04 -8.84 -21.48
CA GLN A 42 -10.07 -7.80 -21.36
C GLN A 42 -10.67 -7.76 -19.94
N LEU A 43 -9.92 -7.18 -19.00
CA LEU A 43 -10.25 -7.18 -17.56
C LEU A 43 -11.69 -6.71 -17.26
N ALA A 44 -12.11 -5.58 -17.84
CA ALA A 44 -13.44 -5.01 -17.59
C ALA A 44 -14.57 -5.91 -18.11
N ALA A 45 -14.36 -6.63 -19.22
CA ALA A 45 -15.30 -7.62 -19.72
C ALA A 45 -15.37 -8.86 -18.81
N VAL A 46 -14.23 -9.30 -18.28
CA VAL A 46 -14.16 -10.41 -17.31
C VAL A 46 -14.89 -10.07 -16.01
N GLU A 47 -14.71 -8.86 -15.48
CA GLU A 47 -15.40 -8.40 -14.27
C GLU A 47 -16.93 -8.36 -14.46
N LEU A 48 -17.41 -7.81 -15.58
CA LEU A 48 -18.84 -7.76 -15.89
C LEU A 48 -19.46 -9.16 -16.02
N LEU A 49 -18.79 -10.07 -16.73
CA LEU A 49 -19.26 -11.44 -16.90
C LEU A 49 -19.22 -12.23 -15.59
N THR A 50 -18.19 -12.02 -14.76
CA THR A 50 -18.07 -12.66 -13.44
C THR A 50 -19.17 -12.24 -12.49
N ARG A 51 -19.52 -10.94 -12.47
CA ARG A 51 -20.62 -10.43 -11.64
C ARG A 51 -21.97 -11.05 -12.02
N ARG A 52 -22.17 -11.43 -13.29
CA ARG A 52 -23.41 -12.02 -13.79
C ARG A 52 -23.47 -13.54 -13.64
N THR A 53 -22.36 -14.26 -13.86
CA THR A 53 -22.35 -15.73 -13.76
C THR A 53 -22.33 -16.25 -12.32
N GLY A 54 -22.12 -15.37 -11.31
CA GLY A 54 -22.07 -15.78 -9.90
C GLY A 54 -20.86 -16.66 -9.55
N ASP A 55 -20.01 -16.98 -10.53
CA ASP A 55 -18.76 -17.71 -10.37
C ASP A 55 -17.70 -16.77 -9.80
N SER A 56 -17.89 -16.40 -8.54
CA SER A 56 -16.84 -15.93 -7.64
C SER A 56 -15.91 -17.10 -7.31
N ASN A 57 -15.28 -17.70 -8.33
CA ASN A 57 -13.99 -18.34 -8.12
C ASN A 57 -12.93 -17.23 -8.00
N SER A 58 -13.12 -16.38 -7.00
CA SER A 58 -12.04 -15.63 -6.38
C SER A 58 -11.13 -16.68 -5.75
N SER A 59 -10.22 -17.25 -6.54
CA SER A 59 -8.99 -17.77 -5.97
C SER A 59 -8.11 -16.58 -5.58
N ASP A 60 -8.64 -15.70 -4.71
CA ASP A 60 -7.88 -15.12 -3.60
C ASP A 60 -7.78 -16.24 -2.55
N GLU A 61 -7.26 -17.40 -2.97
CA GLU A 61 -6.84 -18.45 -2.06
C GLU A 61 -5.63 -17.86 -1.34
N GLU A 62 -5.89 -17.42 -0.12
CA GLU A 62 -4.98 -17.18 0.98
C GLU A 62 -3.62 -17.85 0.74
N LEU A 63 -2.57 -17.02 0.72
CA LEU A 63 -1.20 -17.36 0.36
C LEU A 63 -0.60 -18.41 1.32
N ASP A 64 -0.98 -19.67 1.17
CA ASP A 64 -0.39 -20.79 1.88
C ASP A 64 0.84 -21.28 1.12
N ALA A 65 2.02 -20.92 1.65
CA ALA A 65 3.33 -21.31 1.14
C ALA A 65 3.54 -22.84 1.09
N ASN A 66 2.66 -23.66 1.68
CA ASN A 66 2.74 -25.12 1.67
C ASN A 66 1.92 -25.79 0.58
N ASN A 67 1.07 -25.07 -0.16
CA ASN A 67 0.26 -25.67 -1.21
C ASN A 67 1.07 -25.87 -2.50
N ALA A 68 1.34 -27.13 -2.85
CA ALA A 68 2.10 -27.51 -4.04
C ALA A 68 1.49 -27.01 -5.37
N LYS A 69 0.21 -26.60 -5.39
CA LYS A 69 -0.46 -25.97 -6.53
C LYS A 69 0.12 -24.60 -6.91
N PHE A 70 0.78 -23.89 -6.00
CA PHE A 70 1.42 -22.60 -6.28
C PHE A 70 2.42 -22.69 -7.45
N PHE A 71 3.15 -23.81 -7.51
CA PHE A 71 4.16 -24.04 -8.53
C PHE A 71 3.57 -24.49 -9.88
N GLU A 72 2.32 -24.93 -9.97
CA GLU A 72 1.76 -25.35 -11.28
C GLU A 72 1.37 -24.16 -12.16
N ARG A 73 1.05 -22.99 -11.59
CA ARG A 73 0.42 -21.88 -12.34
C ARG A 73 1.40 -20.84 -12.89
N HIS A 74 2.57 -20.66 -12.28
CA HIS A 74 3.62 -19.76 -12.79
C HIS A 74 4.63 -20.53 -13.67
N GLY A 75 4.14 -21.13 -14.75
CA GLY A 75 4.98 -21.42 -15.90
C GLY A 75 5.20 -20.11 -16.65
N VAL A 76 6.39 -19.54 -16.54
CA VAL A 76 6.83 -18.42 -17.38
C VAL A 76 6.62 -18.81 -18.85
N GLU A 77 5.64 -18.20 -19.48
CA GLU A 77 5.43 -18.32 -20.92
C GLU A 77 6.46 -17.42 -21.61
N GLY A 78 7.36 -18.04 -22.37
CA GLY A 78 8.21 -17.37 -23.35
C GLY A 78 9.51 -16.75 -22.84
N SER A 79 10.57 -17.57 -22.76
CA SER A 79 11.85 -17.12 -23.33
C SER A 79 11.93 -17.76 -24.70
N THR A 80 12.04 -16.93 -25.74
CA THR A 80 12.53 -17.36 -27.03
C THR A 80 13.94 -17.93 -26.85
N ASP A 81 14.41 -18.73 -27.80
CA ASP A 81 15.83 -19.16 -27.95
C ASP A 81 16.22 -20.55 -27.38
N SER A 82 15.33 -21.54 -27.36
CA SER A 82 15.76 -22.96 -27.32
C SER A 82 14.71 -23.85 -27.97
N LYS A 83 15.02 -24.41 -29.13
CA LYS A 83 14.09 -25.22 -29.94
C LYS A 83 14.08 -26.70 -29.59
N GLU A 84 14.37 -27.04 -28.34
CA GLU A 84 14.10 -28.35 -27.77
C GLU A 84 13.35 -28.13 -26.47
N ASP A 85 12.02 -28.17 -26.53
CA ASP A 85 11.20 -28.29 -25.34
C ASP A 85 11.56 -29.61 -24.66
N LEU A 86 12.51 -29.59 -23.73
CA LEU A 86 12.64 -30.67 -22.76
C LEU A 86 11.27 -30.74 -22.06
N ILE A 87 10.49 -31.76 -22.39
CA ILE A 87 9.29 -32.14 -21.64
C ILE A 87 9.79 -32.70 -20.30
N LEU A 88 10.27 -31.80 -19.44
CA LEU A 88 10.61 -32.12 -18.06
C LEU A 88 9.32 -32.58 -17.39
N SER A 89 9.38 -33.77 -16.81
CA SER A 89 8.31 -34.28 -15.97
C SER A 89 7.96 -33.26 -14.89
N LYS A 90 6.70 -33.26 -14.44
CA LYS A 90 6.26 -32.36 -13.35
C LYS A 90 7.19 -32.43 -12.13
N ALA A 91 7.77 -33.60 -11.87
CA ALA A 91 8.73 -33.82 -10.79
C ALA A 91 10.06 -33.09 -11.00
N GLU A 92 10.60 -33.07 -12.22
CA GLU A 92 11.87 -32.39 -12.52
C GLU A 92 11.73 -30.86 -12.43
N LYS A 93 10.60 -30.31 -12.90
CA LYS A 93 10.29 -28.87 -12.73
C LYS A 93 10.17 -28.49 -11.26
N ARG A 94 9.51 -29.32 -10.44
CA ARG A 94 9.43 -29.13 -8.99
C ARG A 94 10.83 -29.14 -8.35
N ASN A 95 11.65 -30.15 -8.68
CA ASN A 95 12.99 -30.28 -8.13
C ASN A 95 13.90 -29.11 -8.54
N ALA A 96 13.79 -28.62 -9.77
CA ALA A 96 14.50 -27.43 -10.23
C ALA A 96 14.11 -26.19 -9.42
N ARG A 97 12.82 -25.96 -9.18
CA ARG A 97 12.34 -24.85 -8.35
C ARG A 97 12.79 -24.96 -6.90
N ILE A 98 12.78 -26.16 -6.31
CA ILE A 98 13.29 -26.38 -4.95
C ILE A 98 14.77 -26.01 -4.85
N ARG A 99 15.58 -26.43 -5.85
CA ARG A 99 17.01 -26.07 -5.88
C ARG A 99 17.21 -24.56 -6.03
N ALA A 100 16.46 -23.92 -6.92
CA ALA A 100 16.51 -22.47 -7.11
C ALA A 100 16.15 -21.74 -5.81
N TYR A 101 15.08 -22.15 -5.14
CA TYR A 101 14.66 -21.55 -3.87
C TYR A 101 15.71 -21.72 -2.77
N ARG A 102 16.28 -22.92 -2.60
CA ARG A 102 17.39 -23.14 -1.65
C ARG A 102 18.59 -22.24 -1.96
N LYS A 103 18.90 -22.03 -3.25
CA LYS A 103 19.99 -21.14 -3.66
C LYS A 103 19.69 -19.68 -3.34
N ILE A 104 18.45 -19.23 -3.49
CA ILE A 104 18.02 -17.90 -3.08
C ILE A 104 18.24 -17.70 -1.58
N GLN A 105 17.83 -18.67 -0.75
CA GLN A 105 18.03 -18.59 0.70
C GLN A 105 19.52 -18.54 1.08
N GLU A 106 20.35 -19.37 0.45
CA GLU A 106 21.80 -19.36 0.66
C GLU A 106 22.41 -18.00 0.28
N LEU A 107 22.02 -17.44 -0.86
CA LEU A 107 22.51 -16.12 -1.32
C LEU A 107 22.05 -14.99 -0.42
N GLN A 108 20.80 -15.03 0.08
CA GLN A 108 20.30 -14.06 1.08
C GLN A 108 21.15 -14.10 2.35
N HIS A 109 21.44 -15.29 2.86
CA HIS A 109 22.28 -15.43 4.05
C HIS A 109 23.71 -14.92 3.82
N LEU A 110 24.32 -15.23 2.67
CA LEU A 110 25.64 -14.69 2.32
C LEU A 110 25.62 -13.17 2.18
N LEU A 111 24.55 -12.61 1.63
CA LEU A 111 24.38 -11.16 1.51
C LEU A 111 24.27 -10.50 2.89
N GLU A 112 23.53 -11.08 3.83
CA GLU A 112 23.47 -10.61 5.22
C GLU A 112 24.85 -10.59 5.88
N ILE A 113 25.63 -11.66 5.71
CA ILE A 113 27.01 -11.73 6.21
C ILE A 113 27.86 -10.63 5.56
N ALA A 114 27.75 -10.45 4.25
CA ALA A 114 28.49 -9.41 3.53
C ALA A 114 28.15 -8.01 4.04
N TYR A 115 26.86 -7.71 4.29
CA TYR A 115 26.43 -6.45 4.88
C TYR A 115 26.95 -6.27 6.30
N SER A 116 26.90 -7.31 7.13
CA SER A 116 27.46 -7.28 8.48
C SER A 116 28.96 -6.97 8.46
N ASN A 117 29.71 -7.66 7.60
CA ASN A 117 31.15 -7.44 7.44
C ASN A 117 31.45 -6.03 6.92
N TYR A 118 30.70 -5.55 5.93
CA TYR A 118 30.83 -4.19 5.42
C TYR A 118 30.62 -3.15 6.52
N ARG A 119 29.57 -3.31 7.35
CA ARG A 119 29.31 -2.44 8.51
C ARG A 119 30.43 -2.51 9.55
N GLN A 120 30.94 -3.71 9.87
CA GLN A 120 32.05 -3.88 10.81
C GLN A 120 33.34 -3.21 10.34
N LEU A 121 33.58 -3.17 9.04
CA LEU A 121 34.70 -2.44 8.42
C LEU A 121 34.45 -0.93 8.29
N GLY A 122 33.35 -0.41 8.85
CA GLY A 122 32.99 1.01 8.81
C GLY A 122 32.27 1.46 7.55
N GLY A 123 31.87 0.53 6.69
CA GLY A 123 31.00 0.78 5.54
C GLY A 123 29.59 1.17 5.98
N ILE A 124 28.99 2.15 5.28
CA ILE A 124 27.62 2.60 5.53
C ILE A 124 26.83 2.39 4.25
N THR A 125 25.76 1.60 4.34
CA THR A 125 24.88 1.33 3.19
C THR A 125 24.10 2.57 2.79
N GLU A 126 23.70 2.67 1.51
CA GLU A 126 22.90 3.80 1.02
C GLU A 126 21.55 3.90 1.75
N GLU A 127 20.96 2.76 2.11
CA GLU A 127 19.74 2.67 2.90
C GLU A 127 19.93 3.29 4.30
N GLU A 128 21.02 2.95 5.00
CA GLU A 128 21.33 3.54 6.31
C GLU A 128 21.63 5.04 6.22
N LYS A 129 22.31 5.49 5.15
CA LYS A 129 22.53 6.93 4.92
C LYS A 129 21.21 7.67 4.75
N LYS A 130 20.29 7.09 3.98
CA LYS A 130 18.95 7.64 3.75
C LYS A 130 18.15 7.69 5.05
N MET A 131 18.10 6.60 5.81
CA MET A 131 17.42 6.55 7.11
C MET A 131 18.00 7.59 8.09
N LYS A 132 19.33 7.73 8.18
CA LYS A 132 19.97 8.75 9.03
C LYS A 132 19.68 10.18 8.58
N LYS A 133 19.47 10.40 7.28
CA LYS A 133 19.05 11.71 6.76
C LYS A 133 17.61 12.01 7.15
N GLU A 134 16.70 11.06 6.90
CA GLU A 134 15.29 11.19 7.26
C GLU A 134 15.11 11.40 8.77
N GLN A 135 15.85 10.66 9.60
CA GLN A 135 15.83 10.86 11.05
C GLN A 135 16.26 12.28 11.45
N ARG A 136 17.34 12.80 10.85
CA ARG A 136 17.77 14.18 11.08
C ARG A 136 16.73 15.20 10.62
N ASP A 137 16.08 14.95 9.48
CA ASP A 137 15.04 15.84 8.97
C ASP A 137 13.82 15.85 9.91
N VAL A 138 13.44 14.70 10.47
CA VAL A 138 12.39 14.59 11.49
C VAL A 138 12.79 15.31 12.78
N GLU A 139 14.01 15.10 13.29
CA GLU A 139 14.51 15.79 14.48
C GLU A 139 14.53 17.32 14.29
N ASN A 140 15.00 17.79 13.13
CA ASN A 140 14.99 19.21 12.78
C ASN A 140 13.57 19.77 12.70
N ASN A 141 12.62 19.01 12.15
CA ASN A 141 11.21 19.39 12.11
C ASN A 141 10.59 19.47 13.52
N ILE A 142 10.93 18.55 14.40
CA ILE A 142 10.46 18.59 15.80
C ILE A 142 11.04 19.82 16.51
N LEU A 143 12.34 20.09 16.36
CA LEU A 143 12.98 21.27 16.94
C LEU A 143 12.37 22.57 16.41
N SER A 144 12.06 22.65 15.11
CA SER A 144 11.42 23.83 14.52
C SER A 144 10.00 24.03 15.06
N LEU A 145 9.23 22.96 15.26
CA LEU A 145 7.91 23.01 15.89
C LEU A 145 7.99 23.49 17.35
N PHE A 146 8.92 22.97 18.15
CA PHE A 146 9.14 23.45 19.52
C PHE A 146 9.55 24.92 19.55
N TYR A 147 10.37 25.37 18.60
CA TYR A 147 10.77 26.76 18.50
C TYR A 147 9.57 27.66 18.15
N LEU A 148 8.76 27.27 17.17
CA LEU A 148 7.54 27.99 16.78
C LEU A 148 6.51 28.00 17.91
N SER A 149 6.34 26.90 18.64
CA SER A 149 5.41 26.86 19.78
C SER A 149 5.85 27.79 20.91
N ASN A 150 7.16 27.88 21.18
CA ASN A 150 7.71 28.82 22.16
C ASN A 150 7.52 30.28 21.73
N ILE A 151 7.75 30.60 20.45
CA ILE A 151 7.47 31.94 19.91
C ILE A 151 5.99 32.28 20.06
N TRP A 152 5.10 31.35 19.68
CA TRP A 152 3.67 31.56 19.79
C TRP A 152 3.23 31.74 21.25
N LEU A 153 3.74 30.93 22.17
CA LEU A 153 3.49 31.08 23.60
C LEU A 153 3.95 32.45 24.12
N HIS A 154 5.14 32.91 23.72
CA HIS A 154 5.64 34.23 24.08
C HIS A 154 4.76 35.36 23.50
N PHE A 155 4.27 35.21 22.27
CA PHE A 155 3.34 36.16 21.65
C PHE A 155 2.00 36.21 22.38
N VAL A 156 1.42 35.05 22.71
CA VAL A 156 0.18 34.94 23.49
C VAL A 156 0.33 35.54 24.88
N LEU A 157 1.42 35.21 25.59
CA LEU A 157 1.71 35.77 26.92
C LEU A 157 1.88 37.30 26.89
N ASN A 158 2.57 37.83 25.88
CA ASN A 158 2.71 39.28 25.72
C ASN A 158 1.40 39.97 25.34
N SER A 159 0.56 39.35 24.50
CA SER A 159 -0.79 39.86 24.21
C SER A 159 -1.65 39.91 25.48
N CYS A 160 -1.65 38.84 26.29
CA CYS A 160 -2.34 38.84 27.58
C CYS A 160 -1.82 39.93 28.52
N ARG A 161 -0.50 40.17 28.52
CA ARG A 161 0.13 41.23 29.32
C ARG A 161 -0.26 42.64 28.86
N GLN A 162 -0.41 42.86 27.55
CA GLN A 162 -0.88 44.14 26.99
C GLN A 162 -2.38 44.35 27.20
N ALA A 163 -3.19 43.29 27.19
CA ALA A 163 -4.62 43.35 27.45
C ALA A 163 -4.97 43.64 28.92
N CYS A 164 -4.07 43.33 29.86
CA CYS A 164 -4.22 43.60 31.30
C CYS A 164 -3.10 44.52 31.84
N PRO A 165 -3.13 45.84 31.57
CA PRO A 165 -2.15 46.77 32.11
C PRO A 165 -2.50 47.10 33.58
N CYS A 166 -2.21 46.19 34.50
CA CYS A 166 -2.34 46.46 35.93
C CYS A 166 -1.03 47.10 36.44
N PRO A 167 -1.01 48.38 36.86
CA PRO A 167 0.18 48.97 37.44
C PRO A 167 0.33 48.45 38.87
N ARG A 168 1.33 47.59 39.08
CA ARG A 168 1.94 47.19 40.37
C ARG A 168 0.99 47.10 41.57
N LEU A 169 0.78 45.89 42.09
CA LEU A 169 0.94 45.56 43.52
C LEU A 169 0.67 44.06 43.78
N GLY A 170 1.74 43.27 43.75
CA GLY A 170 2.04 42.20 44.72
C GLY A 170 1.16 40.96 44.90
N HIS A 171 -0.07 40.82 44.40
CA HIS A 171 -0.92 39.68 44.80
C HIS A 171 -1.79 39.14 43.66
N CYS A 172 -1.24 38.26 42.81
CA CYS A 172 -2.03 37.38 41.95
C CYS A 172 -1.74 35.94 42.36
N LYS A 173 -2.64 35.33 43.14
CA LYS A 173 -2.58 33.90 43.42
C LYS A 173 -3.29 33.12 42.31
N PRO A 174 -2.72 32.00 41.83
CA PRO A 174 -3.39 31.15 40.86
C PRO A 174 -4.55 30.44 41.57
N ASN A 175 -5.78 30.71 41.14
CA ASN A 175 -6.94 29.94 41.58
C ASN A 175 -7.19 28.83 40.56
N VAL A 176 -7.14 27.58 41.03
CA VAL A 176 -7.11 26.35 40.20
C VAL A 176 -8.51 25.90 39.75
N LEU A 177 -9.55 26.71 39.98
CA LEU A 177 -10.91 26.32 39.61
C LEU A 177 -11.66 27.48 38.95
N LEU A 178 -12.16 27.19 37.76
CA LEU A 178 -13.05 27.94 36.86
C LEU A 178 -12.40 28.94 35.87
N GLU A 179 -12.81 28.76 34.62
CA GLU A 179 -12.57 29.54 33.39
C GLU A 179 -13.05 31.00 33.44
N GLN A 180 -12.83 31.75 34.53
CA GLN A 180 -13.22 33.15 34.57
C GLN A 180 -12.11 33.98 35.21
N HIS A 181 -11.39 34.71 34.35
CA HIS A 181 -10.59 35.86 34.75
C HIS A 181 -11.54 36.95 35.28
N VAL A 182 -11.91 36.86 36.55
CA VAL A 182 -12.63 37.94 37.23
C VAL A 182 -11.59 38.96 37.68
N CYS A 183 -11.52 40.07 36.94
CA CYS A 183 -10.80 41.27 37.37
C CYS A 183 -11.53 41.86 38.58
N SER A 184 -10.87 41.91 39.74
CA SER A 184 -11.45 42.33 41.02
C SER A 184 -11.66 43.85 41.16
N THR A 185 -11.46 44.63 40.12
CA THR A 185 -11.94 46.01 40.09
C THR A 185 -13.34 46.02 39.50
N GLY A 186 -14.34 45.96 40.37
CA GLY A 186 -15.74 46.11 40.00
C GLY A 186 -15.95 47.37 39.15
N LYS A 187 -16.16 47.15 37.84
CA LYS A 187 -16.98 47.98 36.96
C LYS A 187 -17.26 47.14 35.71
N VAL A 188 -18.47 46.57 35.70
CA VAL A 188 -19.11 46.08 34.48
C VAL A 188 -19.41 47.32 33.63
N THR A 189 -18.77 47.44 32.48
CA THR A 189 -19.27 48.30 31.41
C THR A 189 -19.66 47.39 30.25
N VAL A 190 -20.98 47.21 30.10
CA VAL A 190 -21.61 46.71 28.89
C VAL A 190 -21.62 47.88 27.89
N GLY A 191 -21.15 47.63 26.67
CA GLY A 191 -21.12 48.59 25.56
C GLY A 191 -20.25 48.07 24.44
#